data_AF-A0A183BSS1-F1
#
_entry.id   AF-A0A183BSS1-F1
#
_cell.length_a   1.000
_cell.length_b   1.000
_cell.length_c   1.000
_cell.angle_alpha   90.00
_cell.angle_beta   90.00
_cell.angle_gamma   90.00
#
_symmetry.space_group_name_H-M   'P 1'
#
loop_
_entity.id
_entity.type
_entity.pdbx_description
1 polymer ?
#
loop_
_entity_poly.entity_id
_entity_poly.type
_entity_poly.pdbx_seq_one_letter_code
_entity_poly.pdbx_strand_id
1 'polypeptide(L)'
;MLDKVAIVRGGRLATLANAYAPVDRSRQKLAYSLYQSWKLFGDPKAILLFLGTPDMMYFEQRQFFQFEVEKLGKQDGHLVKVLALTFVEAAKRMSLDETGDFSLYMDGTKRVALVQITDGNMPDEFPTEREWAARTMMER
;
A
#
# COMPACT_ATOMS: atom_id res chain seq x y z
N MET A 1 -8.81 -11.47 35.95
CA MET A 1 -8.69 -10.19 36.66
C MET A 1 -8.52 -9.07 35.63
N LEU A 2 -9.64 -8.65 35.04
CA LEU A 2 -9.78 -7.32 34.43
C LEU A 2 -10.90 -6.67 35.24
N ASP A 3 -10.59 -6.43 36.52
CA ASP A 3 -11.51 -5.74 37.40
C ASP A 3 -11.61 -4.30 36.91
N LYS A 4 -12.77 -4.01 36.32
CA LYS A 4 -13.49 -2.74 36.41
C LYS A 4 -12.57 -1.57 36.67
N VAL A 5 -12.12 -0.96 35.57
CA VAL A 5 -11.64 0.41 35.53
C VAL A 5 -12.78 1.31 36.03
N ALA A 6 -12.82 1.51 37.34
CA ALA A 6 -13.74 2.42 38.01
C ALA A 6 -13.25 3.85 37.74
N ILE A 7 -13.59 4.38 36.58
CA ILE A 7 -13.38 5.80 36.29
C ILE A 7 -14.46 6.60 37.01
N VAL A 8 -14.00 7.20 38.10
CA VAL A 8 -14.65 8.21 38.93
C VAL A 8 -15.19 9.34 38.04
N ARG A 9 -16.53 9.40 37.85
CA ARG A 9 -17.38 10.61 37.75
C ARG A 9 -18.81 10.21 37.37
N GLY A 10 -19.72 10.26 38.35
CA GLY A 10 -21.15 9.94 38.20
C GLY A 10 -21.82 10.86 37.18
N GLY A 11 -22.42 10.27 36.14
CA GLY A 11 -23.19 10.95 35.10
C GLY A 11 -22.97 10.41 33.69
N ARG A 12 -21.73 10.06 33.30
CA ARG A 12 -21.38 9.61 31.92
C ARG A 12 -21.42 8.10 31.68
N LEU A 13 -21.49 7.28 32.74
CA LEU A 13 -21.42 5.82 32.62
C LEU A 13 -22.65 5.20 31.95
N ALA A 14 -23.86 5.71 32.23
CA ALA A 14 -25.08 5.21 31.57
C ALA A 14 -25.06 5.46 30.05
N THR A 15 -24.42 6.54 29.61
CA THR A 15 -24.26 6.90 28.20
C THR A 15 -23.22 6.01 27.50
N LEU A 16 -22.14 5.63 28.21
CA LEU A 16 -21.09 4.74 27.70
C LEU A 16 -21.50 3.26 27.72
N ALA A 17 -22.38 2.85 28.64
CA ALA A 17 -22.90 1.49 28.71
C ALA A 17 -23.73 1.10 27.47
N ASN A 18 -24.29 2.10 26.78
CA ASN A 18 -25.02 1.94 25.51
C ASN A 18 -24.20 2.42 24.29
N ALA A 19 -22.91 2.76 24.47
CA ALA A 19 -22.08 3.21 23.37
C ALA A 19 -21.68 2.01 22.50
N TYR A 20 -22.01 2.09 21.21
CA TYR A 20 -21.55 1.15 20.19
C TYR A 20 -20.33 1.72 19.47
N ALA A 21 -19.23 0.96 19.44
CA ALA A 21 -18.09 1.28 18.59
C ALA A 21 -18.39 0.77 17.17
N PRO A 22 -18.40 1.63 16.14
CA PRO A 22 -18.55 1.18 14.77
C PRO A 22 -17.44 0.20 14.40
N VAL A 23 -17.82 -0.86 13.68
CA VAL A 23 -16.83 -1.81 13.14
C VAL A 23 -16.07 -1.12 12.01
N ASP A 24 -14.78 -0.90 12.22
CA ASP A 24 -13.88 -0.39 11.18
C ASP A 24 -13.33 -1.56 10.34
N ARG A 25 -13.55 -1.48 9.02
CA ARG A 25 -13.00 -2.42 8.02
C ARG A 25 -12.20 -1.72 6.93
N SER A 26 -11.71 -0.51 7.20
CA SER A 26 -11.10 0.35 6.19
C SER A 26 -9.86 -0.29 5.57
N ARG A 27 -9.02 -0.92 6.39
CA ARG A 27 -7.80 -1.61 5.90
C ARG A 27 -8.13 -2.81 5.01
N GLN A 28 -9.13 -3.61 5.37
CA GLN A 28 -9.57 -4.75 4.55
C GLN A 28 -10.15 -4.27 3.22
N LYS A 29 -10.94 -3.20 3.24
CA LYS A 29 -11.51 -2.60 2.02
C LYS A 29 -10.41 -2.04 1.12
N LEU A 30 -9.41 -1.38 1.68
CA LEU A 30 -8.28 -0.86 0.90
C LEU A 30 -7.45 -2.00 0.30
N ALA A 31 -7.12 -3.05 1.08
CA ALA A 31 -6.46 -4.25 0.56
C ALA A 31 -7.25 -4.90 -0.60
N TYR A 32 -8.57 -4.98 -0.46
CA TYR A 32 -9.45 -5.47 -1.51
C TYR A 32 -9.38 -4.60 -2.76
N SER A 33 -9.45 -3.27 -2.64
CA SER A 33 -9.31 -2.36 -3.76
C SER A 33 -7.95 -2.49 -4.46
N LEU A 34 -6.86 -2.59 -3.70
CA LEU A 34 -5.51 -2.81 -4.24
C LEU A 34 -5.45 -4.09 -5.08
N TYR A 35 -6.02 -5.19 -4.55
CA TYR A 35 -6.09 -6.45 -5.27
C TYR A 35 -6.96 -6.37 -6.53
N GLN A 36 -8.15 -5.76 -6.44
CA GLN A 36 -9.03 -5.60 -7.61
C GLN A 36 -8.39 -4.75 -8.71
N SER A 37 -7.67 -3.69 -8.36
CA SER A 37 -6.91 -2.88 -9.33
C SER A 37 -5.81 -3.69 -10.00
N TRP A 38 -5.03 -4.46 -9.23
CA TRP A 38 -4.04 -5.39 -9.80
C TRP A 38 -4.69 -6.43 -10.73
N LYS A 39 -5.84 -6.98 -10.33
CA LYS A 39 -6.59 -7.95 -11.14
C LYS A 39 -7.10 -7.33 -12.45
N LEU A 40 -7.58 -6.09 -12.39
CA LEU A 40 -8.08 -5.35 -13.54
C LEU A 40 -6.96 -5.05 -14.56
N PHE A 41 -5.72 -4.87 -14.09
CA PHE A 41 -4.55 -4.70 -14.96
C PHE A 41 -4.33 -5.89 -15.90
N GLY A 42 -4.73 -7.11 -15.50
CA GLY A 42 -4.86 -8.26 -16.39
C GLY A 42 -3.57 -9.04 -16.67
N ASP A 43 -2.42 -8.64 -16.14
CA ASP A 43 -1.17 -9.41 -16.22
C ASP A 43 -0.89 -10.17 -14.91
N PRO A 44 -1.03 -11.52 -14.88
CA PRO A 44 -0.82 -12.31 -13.66
C PRO A 44 0.63 -12.35 -13.18
N LYS A 45 1.61 -11.87 -13.98
CA LYS A 45 3.02 -11.76 -13.60
C LYS A 45 3.40 -10.38 -13.10
N ALA A 46 2.50 -9.40 -13.24
CA ALA A 46 2.75 -8.04 -12.82
C ALA A 46 2.84 -7.93 -11.29
N ILE A 47 3.55 -6.90 -10.83
CA ILE A 47 3.76 -6.64 -9.40
C ILE A 47 2.88 -5.50 -8.90
N LEU A 48 2.66 -5.49 -7.60
CA LEU A 48 2.18 -4.32 -6.85
C LEU A 48 3.38 -3.70 -6.12
N LEU A 49 3.67 -2.43 -6.39
CA LEU A 49 4.79 -1.71 -5.78
C LEU A 49 4.28 -0.75 -4.69
N PHE A 50 4.70 -0.96 -3.45
CA PHE A 50 4.67 0.07 -2.40
C PHE A 50 5.90 0.94 -2.52
N LEU A 51 5.69 2.25 -2.63
CA LEU A 51 6.76 3.23 -2.76
C LEU A 51 6.77 4.10 -1.51
N GLY A 52 7.80 3.92 -0.69
CA GLY A 52 7.91 4.63 0.58
C GLY A 52 9.17 4.29 1.36
N THR A 53 9.45 5.10 2.37
CA THR A 53 10.58 4.96 3.28
C THR A 53 10.30 3.82 4.25
N PRO A 54 11.29 2.96 4.54
CA PRO A 54 11.16 1.96 5.58
C PRO A 54 11.07 2.63 6.96
N ASP A 55 9.85 3.00 7.36
CA ASP A 55 9.52 3.47 8.71
C ASP A 55 8.83 2.35 9.51
N MET A 56 9.25 2.17 10.76
CA MET A 56 8.62 1.27 11.72
C MET A 56 7.15 1.62 11.96
N MET A 57 6.77 2.90 11.86
CA MET A 57 5.39 3.36 12.06
C MET A 57 4.44 2.83 10.98
N TYR A 58 4.93 2.63 9.75
CA TYR A 58 4.13 2.12 8.62
C TYR A 58 4.38 0.63 8.33
N PHE A 59 5.28 -0.01 9.08
CA PHE A 59 5.64 -1.42 8.88
C PHE A 59 4.43 -2.34 9.00
N GLU A 60 3.66 -2.23 10.10
CA GLU A 60 2.49 -3.10 10.34
C GLU A 60 1.43 -2.94 9.25
N GLN A 61 1.15 -1.70 8.84
CA GLN A 61 0.15 -1.43 7.81
C GLN A 61 0.56 -2.04 6.47
N ARG A 62 1.82 -1.88 6.07
CA ARG A 62 2.35 -2.48 4.85
C ARG A 62 2.32 -4.01 4.89
N GLN A 63 2.72 -4.62 6.01
CA GLN A 63 2.64 -6.08 6.19
C GLN A 63 1.19 -6.57 6.10
N PHE A 64 0.25 -5.83 6.69
CA PHE A 64 -1.17 -6.14 6.59
C PHE A 64 -1.66 -6.11 5.14
N PHE A 65 -1.36 -5.06 4.38
CA PHE A 65 -1.77 -4.96 2.98
C PHE A 65 -1.14 -6.04 2.11
N GLN A 66 0.16 -6.31 2.31
CA GLN A 66 0.84 -7.38 1.61
C GLN A 66 0.15 -8.74 1.86
N PHE A 67 -0.07 -9.08 3.13
CA PHE A 67 -0.72 -10.33 3.50
C PHE A 67 -2.13 -10.45 2.92
N GLU A 68 -2.98 -9.43 3.08
CA GLU A 68 -4.36 -9.51 2.62
C GLU A 68 -4.45 -9.53 1.08
N VAL A 69 -3.60 -8.81 0.35
CA VAL A 69 -3.57 -8.87 -1.12
C VAL A 69 -3.10 -10.25 -1.59
N GLU A 70 -2.03 -10.81 -1.01
CA GLU A 70 -1.54 -12.14 -1.35
C GLU A 70 -2.59 -13.22 -1.06
N LYS A 71 -3.31 -13.10 0.06
CA LYS A 71 -4.40 -13.99 0.46
C LYS A 71 -5.58 -13.93 -0.51
N LEU A 72 -6.02 -12.73 -0.90
CA LEU A 72 -7.08 -12.54 -1.90
C LEU A 72 -6.67 -13.12 -3.26
N GLY A 73 -5.42 -12.85 -3.69
CA GLY A 73 -4.86 -13.44 -4.90
C GLY A 73 -4.87 -14.96 -4.86
N LYS A 74 -4.42 -15.56 -3.76
CA LYS A 74 -4.39 -17.02 -3.59
C LYS A 74 -5.77 -17.65 -3.64
N GLN A 75 -6.80 -16.98 -3.11
CA GLN A 75 -8.19 -17.44 -3.19
C GLN A 75 -8.69 -17.52 -4.64
N ASP A 76 -8.22 -16.61 -5.50
CA ASP A 76 -8.55 -16.56 -6.92
C ASP A 76 -7.57 -17.34 -7.81
N GLY A 77 -6.59 -18.05 -7.23
CA GLY A 77 -5.59 -18.84 -7.98
C GLY A 77 -4.41 -18.03 -8.54
N HIS A 78 -4.16 -16.85 -8.01
CA HIS A 78 -3.07 -15.96 -8.41
C HIS A 78 -1.98 -15.85 -7.32
N LEU A 79 -0.76 -15.54 -7.74
CA LEU A 79 0.34 -15.16 -6.85
C LEU A 79 0.68 -13.69 -7.08
N VAL A 80 0.07 -12.80 -6.29
CA VAL A 80 0.34 -11.37 -6.38
C VAL A 80 1.67 -11.07 -5.70
N LYS A 81 2.67 -10.64 -6.47
CA LYS A 81 3.96 -10.24 -5.91
C LYS A 81 3.93 -8.79 -5.48
N VAL A 82 4.08 -8.56 -4.18
CA VAL A 82 4.20 -7.21 -3.60
C VAL A 82 5.68 -6.89 -3.40
N LEU A 83 6.11 -5.71 -3.86
CA LEU A 83 7.43 -5.14 -3.57
C LEU A 83 7.26 -3.86 -2.75
N ALA A 84 8.22 -3.57 -1.88
CA ALA A 84 8.31 -2.30 -1.18
C ALA A 84 9.70 -1.72 -1.41
N LEU A 85 9.77 -0.51 -1.96
CA LEU A 85 11.02 0.17 -2.28
C LEU A 85 10.94 1.64 -1.89
N THR A 86 12.10 2.23 -1.58
CA THR A 86 12.26 3.68 -1.55
C THR A 86 12.22 4.26 -2.96
N PHE A 87 11.98 5.57 -3.09
CA PHE A 87 12.10 6.29 -4.36
C PHE A 87 13.46 6.05 -5.04
N VAL A 88 14.55 6.13 -4.26
CA VAL A 88 15.92 5.95 -4.77
C VAL A 88 16.13 4.55 -5.34
N GLU A 89 15.62 3.51 -4.67
CA GLU A 89 15.74 2.13 -5.13
C GLU A 89 14.87 1.86 -6.35
N ALA A 90 13.62 2.35 -6.35
CA ALA A 90 12.72 2.20 -7.47
C ALA A 90 13.29 2.92 -8.72
N ALA A 91 13.79 4.14 -8.56
CA ALA A 91 14.43 4.92 -9.63
C ALA A 91 15.66 4.25 -10.27
N LYS A 92 16.30 3.28 -9.60
CA LYS A 92 17.43 2.51 -10.14
C LYS A 92 16.98 1.32 -10.99
N ARG A 93 15.77 0.82 -10.74
CA ARG A 93 15.31 -0.50 -11.18
C ARG A 93 14.16 -0.43 -12.16
N MET A 94 13.44 0.68 -12.17
CA MET A 94 12.33 0.88 -13.08
C MET A 94 12.77 1.37 -14.44
N SER A 95 12.00 1.00 -15.44
CA SER A 95 12.14 1.46 -16.81
C SER A 95 10.75 1.57 -17.43
N LEU A 96 10.54 2.56 -18.27
CA LEU A 96 9.30 2.75 -19.03
C LEU A 96 9.49 2.21 -20.44
N ASP A 97 8.51 1.49 -20.96
CA ASP A 97 8.47 1.10 -22.37
C ASP A 97 8.04 2.28 -23.24
N GLU A 98 8.98 3.19 -23.52
CA GLU A 98 8.71 4.42 -24.27
C GLU A 98 8.40 4.18 -25.76
N THR A 99 8.72 3.00 -26.29
CA THR A 99 8.47 2.65 -27.69
C THR A 99 7.22 1.80 -27.88
N GLY A 100 6.67 1.25 -26.78
CA GLY A 100 5.48 0.43 -26.75
C GLY A 100 4.27 1.12 -26.12
N ASP A 101 3.71 0.49 -25.09
CA ASP A 101 2.44 0.89 -24.45
C ASP A 101 2.62 1.75 -23.19
N PHE A 102 3.83 2.28 -22.96
CA PHE A 102 4.20 2.97 -21.71
C PHE A 102 4.06 2.10 -20.47
N SER A 103 4.13 0.78 -20.59
CA SER A 103 4.22 -0.08 -19.41
C SER A 103 5.44 0.25 -18.57
N LEU A 104 5.21 0.45 -17.27
CA LEU A 104 6.28 0.51 -16.28
C LEU A 104 6.77 -0.90 -15.98
N TYR A 105 8.08 -1.10 -16.08
CA TYR A 105 8.75 -2.36 -15.76
C TYR A 105 9.64 -2.20 -14.54
N MET A 106 9.72 -3.27 -13.74
CA MET A 106 10.68 -3.46 -12.67
C MET A 106 11.73 -4.48 -13.10
N ASP A 107 13.01 -4.12 -12.96
CA ASP A 107 14.17 -4.92 -13.36
C ASP A 107 14.08 -5.42 -14.81
N GLY A 108 13.48 -4.62 -15.70
CA GLY A 108 13.29 -4.91 -17.13
C GLY A 108 12.42 -6.13 -17.47
N THR A 109 11.80 -6.79 -16.48
CA THR A 109 11.13 -8.09 -16.71
C THR A 109 9.71 -8.19 -16.18
N LYS A 110 9.36 -7.42 -15.14
CA LYS A 110 8.04 -7.49 -14.52
C LYS A 110 7.30 -6.18 -14.71
N ARG A 111 6.12 -6.23 -15.34
CA ARG A 111 5.24 -5.06 -15.38
C ARG A 111 4.80 -4.66 -13.97
N VAL A 112 4.64 -3.37 -13.74
CA VAL A 112 4.12 -2.81 -12.50
C VAL A 112 2.66 -2.49 -12.73
N ALA A 113 1.76 -3.26 -12.10
CA ALA A 113 0.32 -3.07 -12.28
C ALA A 113 -0.22 -1.88 -11.50
N LEU A 114 0.37 -1.62 -10.32
CA LEU A 114 -0.05 -0.55 -9.42
C LEU A 114 1.13 -0.07 -8.60
N VAL A 115 1.25 1.26 -8.45
CA VAL A 115 2.18 1.90 -7.52
C VAL A 115 1.37 2.53 -6.39
N GLN A 116 1.47 1.95 -5.19
CA GLN A 116 0.93 2.52 -3.97
C GLN A 116 1.98 3.42 -3.32
N ILE A 117 1.85 4.72 -3.56
CA ILE A 117 2.73 5.75 -3.06
C ILE A 117 2.34 6.08 -1.61
N THR A 118 3.24 5.86 -0.65
CA THR A 118 3.04 6.23 0.77
C THR A 118 3.88 7.43 1.19
N ASP A 119 4.91 7.74 0.41
CA ASP A 119 5.82 8.87 0.57
C ASP A 119 5.82 9.68 -0.73
N GLY A 120 6.34 10.90 -0.74
CA GLY A 120 6.33 11.79 -1.90
C GLY A 120 5.20 12.80 -1.86
N ASN A 121 4.81 13.20 -0.64
CA ASN A 121 3.88 14.28 -0.33
C ASN A 121 4.60 15.53 0.23
N MET A 122 5.89 15.41 0.57
CA MET A 122 6.72 16.46 1.14
C MET A 122 7.93 16.75 0.23
N PRO A 123 8.37 18.02 0.10
CA PRO A 123 9.52 18.37 -0.73
C PRO A 123 10.82 17.62 -0.36
N ASP A 124 11.04 17.36 0.93
CA ASP A 124 12.25 16.70 1.43
C ASP A 124 12.39 15.24 0.96
N GLU A 125 11.30 14.64 0.46
CA GLU A 125 11.31 13.28 -0.12
C GLU A 125 11.83 13.27 -1.56
N PHE A 126 12.07 14.45 -2.16
CA PHE A 126 12.66 14.65 -3.48
C PHE A 126 13.94 15.48 -3.40
N PRO A 127 15.02 14.96 -2.78
CA PRO A 127 16.25 15.72 -2.57
C PRO A 127 16.99 16.04 -3.87
N THR A 128 16.72 15.30 -4.96
CA THR A 128 17.33 15.52 -6.27
C THR A 128 16.33 15.37 -7.42
N GLU A 129 16.73 15.77 -8.63
CA GLU A 129 15.96 15.56 -9.87
C GLU A 129 15.69 14.07 -10.17
N ARG A 130 16.47 13.16 -9.57
CA ARG A 130 16.29 11.73 -9.77
C ARG A 130 14.93 11.25 -9.28
N GLU A 131 14.51 11.69 -8.09
CA GLU A 131 13.24 11.29 -7.50
C GLU A 131 12.07 11.88 -8.29
N TRP A 132 12.22 13.12 -8.78
CA TRP A 132 11.25 13.76 -9.68
C TRP A 132 11.10 13.04 -11.02
N ALA A 133 12.22 12.65 -11.64
CA ALA A 133 12.20 11.88 -12.88
C ALA A 133 11.54 10.51 -12.67
N ALA A 134 11.81 9.84 -11.54
CA ALA A 134 11.16 8.58 -11.20
C ALA A 134 9.65 8.74 -11.00
N ARG A 135 9.20 9.80 -10.30
CA ARG A 135 7.77 10.09 -10.15
C ARG A 135 7.11 10.37 -11.50
N THR A 136 7.74 11.18 -12.33
CA THR A 136 7.26 11.48 -13.68
C THR A 136 7.15 10.22 -14.53
N MET A 137 8.10 9.29 -14.42
CA MET A 137 8.07 8.00 -15.12
C MET A 137 6.87 7.14 -14.70
N MET A 138 6.47 7.16 -13.43
CA MET A 138 5.32 6.37 -12.94
C MET A 138 3.98 6.89 -13.42
N GLU A 139 3.89 8.20 -13.71
CA GLU A 139 2.64 8.89 -14.05
C GLU A 139 2.44 9.04 -15.57
N ARG A 140 3.44 8.65 -16.38
CA ARG A 140 3.38 8.62 -17.85
C ARG A 140 2.79 7.29 -18.33
#